data_AF-A0A814H214-F1
#
_entry.id   AF-A0A814H214-F1
#
_cell.length_a   1.000
_cell.length_b   1.000
_cell.length_c   1.000
_cell.angle_alpha   90.00
_cell.angle_beta   90.00
_cell.angle_gamma   90.00
#
_symmetry.space_group_name_H-M   'P 1'
#
loop_
_entity.id
_entity.type
_entity.pdbx_description
1 polymer ?
#
loop_
_entity_poly.entity_id
_entity_poly.type
_entity_poly.pdbx_seq_one_letter_code
_entity_poly.pdbx_strand_id
1 'polypeptide(L)'
;MIDNVHLCLTSYCIKAANYLLESVNETVEQCENLYEFTCGRWLKNTNIPNDVRHQDTFQMMQDQLGSTLINLLTTLPSNSTIESKAITNARRLYTSCINEAMIEMKKKDCQVPLDNG
;
A
#
# COMPACT_ATOMS: atom_id res chain seq x y z
N MET A 1 24.61 27.34 -24.48
CA MET A 1 23.85 26.62 -25.53
C MET A 1 23.69 25.20 -25.03
N ILE A 2 22.47 24.75 -24.75
CA ILE A 2 22.22 23.36 -24.36
C ILE A 2 22.01 22.60 -25.65
N ASP A 3 23.08 22.01 -26.16
CA ASP A 3 23.06 21.22 -27.40
C ASP A 3 22.53 19.81 -27.09
N ASN A 4 21.44 19.45 -27.77
CA ASN A 4 20.76 18.14 -27.79
C ASN A 4 20.28 17.57 -26.45
N VAL A 5 19.19 18.13 -25.92
CA VAL A 5 18.33 17.42 -24.95
C VAL A 5 17.39 16.49 -25.71
N HIS A 6 17.67 15.19 -25.69
CA HIS A 6 16.70 14.19 -26.14
C HIS A 6 15.58 14.06 -25.09
N LEU A 7 14.52 14.84 -25.25
CA LEU A 7 13.40 14.88 -24.31
C LEU A 7 12.56 13.60 -24.44
N CYS A 8 12.34 12.90 -23.33
CA CYS A 8 11.45 11.75 -23.31
C CYS A 8 9.99 12.19 -23.16
N LEU A 9 9.16 11.87 -24.16
CA LEU A 9 7.73 12.21 -24.18
C LEU A 9 6.81 10.97 -24.14
N THR A 10 7.34 9.81 -23.75
CA THR A 10 6.51 8.63 -23.52
C THR A 10 5.57 8.87 -22.33
N SER A 11 4.44 8.17 -22.31
CA SER A 11 3.48 8.26 -21.19
C SER A 11 4.12 7.94 -19.84
N TYR A 12 5.09 7.02 -19.80
CA TYR A 12 5.84 6.67 -18.59
C TYR A 12 6.73 7.83 -18.13
N CYS A 13 7.46 8.48 -19.04
CA CYS A 13 8.29 9.62 -18.71
C CYS A 13 7.48 10.81 -18.19
N ILE A 14 6.34 11.11 -18.82
CA ILE A 14 5.44 12.20 -18.39
C ILE A 14 4.89 11.91 -16.98
N LYS A 15 4.45 10.66 -16.72
CA LYS A 15 3.97 10.26 -15.38
C LYS A 15 5.06 10.37 -14.32
N ALA A 16 6.27 9.89 -14.61
CA ALA A 16 7.39 9.98 -13.69
C ALA A 16 7.80 11.44 -13.41
N ALA A 17 7.83 12.28 -14.45
CA ALA A 17 8.13 13.71 -14.30
C ALA A 17 7.08 14.41 -13.43
N ASN A 18 5.79 14.16 -13.66
CA ASN A 18 4.72 14.73 -12.83
C ASN A 18 4.83 14.30 -11.36
N TYR A 19 5.08 13.01 -11.10
CA TYR A 19 5.29 12.50 -9.74
C TYR A 19 6.43 13.22 -9.01
N LEU A 20 7.55 13.47 -9.70
CA LEU A 20 8.67 14.24 -9.14
C LEU A 20 8.27 15.70 -8.89
N LEU A 21 7.61 16.35 -9.84
CA LEU A 21 7.17 17.75 -9.72
C LEU A 21 6.16 17.95 -8.58
N GLU A 22 5.33 16.96 -8.28
CA GLU A 22 4.42 16.98 -7.13
C GLU A 22 5.15 16.87 -5.79
N SER A 23 6.39 16.38 -5.79
CA SER A 23 7.19 16.16 -4.58
C SER A 23 8.19 17.29 -4.29
N VAL A 24 8.74 17.88 -5.35
CA VAL A 24 9.80 18.91 -5.28
C VAL A 24 9.26 20.25 -4.76
N ASN A 25 10.02 20.87 -3.86
CA ASN A 25 9.84 22.24 -3.40
C ASN A 25 10.95 23.15 -3.94
N GLU A 26 10.72 23.74 -5.12
CA GLU A 26 11.69 24.61 -5.80
C GLU A 26 11.98 25.94 -5.07
N THR A 27 11.29 26.26 -3.98
CA THR A 27 11.57 27.47 -3.18
C THR A 27 12.79 27.31 -2.27
N VAL A 28 13.40 26.12 -2.22
CA VAL A 28 14.54 25.81 -1.35
C VAL A 28 15.76 25.53 -2.19
N GLU A 29 16.90 26.10 -1.82
CA GLU A 29 18.17 25.85 -2.51
C GLU A 29 18.62 24.40 -2.31
N GLN A 30 18.81 23.67 -3.42
CA GLN A 30 19.18 22.25 -3.43
C GLN A 30 20.51 21.96 -2.73
N CYS A 31 21.45 22.92 -2.73
CA CYS A 31 22.75 22.78 -2.07
C CYS A 31 22.68 23.00 -0.54
N GLU A 32 21.64 23.68 -0.05
CA GLU A 32 21.46 23.98 1.37
C GLU A 32 20.67 22.87 2.07
N ASN A 33 19.56 22.43 1.46
CA ASN A 33 18.75 21.34 1.98
C ASN A 33 18.12 20.52 0.85
N LEU A 34 18.89 19.53 0.38
CA LEU A 34 18.46 18.65 -0.69
C LEU A 34 17.16 17.89 -0.34
N TYR A 35 16.98 17.48 0.92
CA TYR A 35 15.79 16.72 1.33
C TYR A 35 14.51 17.56 1.20
N GLU A 36 14.53 18.81 1.70
CA GLU A 36 13.40 19.71 1.55
C GLU A 36 13.19 20.13 0.09
N PHE A 37 14.27 20.31 -0.68
CA PHE A 37 14.13 20.58 -2.11
C PHE A 37 13.44 19.41 -2.84
N THR A 38 13.83 18.16 -2.61
CA THR A 38 13.28 17.02 -3.34
C THR A 38 11.92 16.55 -2.82
N CYS A 39 11.66 16.69 -1.53
CA CYS A 39 10.50 16.09 -0.86
C CYS A 39 9.56 17.10 -0.20
N GLY A 40 9.93 18.38 -0.11
CA GLY A 40 9.25 19.37 0.72
C GLY A 40 7.78 19.60 0.35
N ARG A 41 7.42 19.48 -0.94
CA ARG A 41 6.02 19.57 -1.36
C ARG A 41 5.27 18.28 -1.03
N TRP A 42 5.91 17.13 -1.20
CA TRP A 42 5.34 15.85 -0.78
C TRP A 42 5.05 15.83 0.73
N LEU A 43 5.97 16.33 1.56
CA LEU A 43 5.77 16.42 3.02
C LEU A 43 4.58 17.30 3.39
N LYS A 44 4.37 18.41 2.68
CA LYS A 44 3.23 19.32 2.91
C LYS A 44 1.89 18.71 2.51
N ASN A 45 1.89 17.86 1.48
CA ASN A 45 0.68 17.30 0.89
C ASN A 45 0.33 15.91 1.44
N THR A 46 1.27 15.24 2.10
CA THR A 46 1.07 13.89 2.65
C THR A 46 0.45 13.99 4.03
N ASN A 47 -0.75 13.45 4.18
CA ASN A 47 -1.37 13.22 5.48
C ASN A 47 -1.04 11.79 5.94
N ILE A 48 -0.62 11.63 7.19
CA ILE A 48 -0.33 10.32 7.79
C ILE A 48 -1.61 9.84 8.50
N PRO A 49 -2.26 8.76 8.01
CA PRO A 49 -3.41 8.16 8.69
C PRO A 49 -3.10 7.73 10.13
N ASN A 50 -4.12 7.72 11.00
CA ASN A 50 -3.94 7.40 12.44
C ASN A 50 -3.47 5.96 12.70
N ASP A 51 -3.70 5.05 11.76
CA ASP A 51 -3.36 3.63 11.83
C ASP A 51 -1.93 3.33 11.35
N VAL A 52 -1.21 4.31 10.80
CA VAL A 52 0.18 4.16 10.37
C VAL A 52 1.11 5.12 11.13
N ARG A 53 2.33 4.66 11.43
CA ARG A 53 3.32 5.45 12.19
C ARG A 53 4.14 6.41 11.33
N HIS A 54 4.25 6.08 10.05
CA HIS A 54 4.97 6.86 9.06
C HIS A 54 4.30 6.62 7.70
N GLN A 55 4.47 7.58 6.81
CA GLN A 55 4.24 7.39 5.38
C GLN A 55 5.57 7.67 4.70
N ASP A 56 5.93 6.81 3.74
CA ASP A 56 7.01 7.03 2.79
C ASP A 56 6.70 6.25 1.51
N THR A 57 7.60 6.30 0.53
CA THR A 57 7.41 5.61 -0.75
C THR A 57 7.34 4.09 -0.61
N PHE A 58 8.04 3.49 0.36
CA PHE A 58 7.98 2.06 0.62
C PHE A 58 6.66 1.66 1.26
N GLN A 59 6.14 2.46 2.20
CA GLN A 59 4.81 2.23 2.79
C GLN A 59 3.73 2.30 1.71
N MET A 60 3.76 3.33 0.85
CA MET A 60 2.82 3.46 -0.27
C MET A 60 2.85 2.23 -1.20
N MET A 61 4.03 1.71 -1.51
CA MET A 61 4.18 0.48 -2.32
C MET A 61 3.62 -0.75 -1.60
N GLN A 62 3.86 -0.89 -0.29
CA GLN A 62 3.32 -2.00 0.51
C GLN A 62 1.80 -1.95 0.57
N ASP A 63 1.21 -0.76 0.72
CA ASP A 63 -0.25 -0.59 0.73
C ASP A 63 -0.88 -0.99 -0.61
N GLN A 64 -0.25 -0.60 -1.72
CA GLN A 64 -0.67 -1.00 -3.07
C GLN A 64 -0.53 -2.51 -3.29
N LEU A 65 0.57 -3.10 -2.83
CA LEU A 65 0.78 -4.55 -2.90
C LEU A 65 -0.25 -5.31 -2.07
N GLY A 66 -0.49 -4.86 -0.82
CA GLY A 66 -1.48 -5.44 0.08
C GLY A 66 -2.89 -5.38 -0.52
N SER A 67 -3.28 -4.24 -1.08
CA SER A 67 -4.55 -4.08 -1.78
C SER A 67 -4.68 -5.03 -2.97
N THR A 68 -3.61 -5.18 -3.76
CA THR A 68 -3.56 -6.12 -4.89
C THR A 68 -3.73 -7.56 -4.41
N LEU A 69 -3.03 -7.95 -3.34
CA LEU A 69 -3.12 -9.29 -2.76
C LEU A 69 -4.53 -9.58 -2.22
N ILE A 70 -5.12 -8.63 -1.49
CA ILE A 70 -6.51 -8.73 -1.00
C ILE A 70 -7.47 -8.93 -2.16
N ASN A 71 -7.32 -8.16 -3.24
CA ASN A 71 -8.15 -8.32 -4.43
C ASN A 71 -8.01 -9.73 -5.04
N LEU A 72 -6.79 -10.28 -5.15
CA LEU A 72 -6.58 -11.64 -5.67
C LEU A 72 -7.18 -12.73 -4.76
N LEU A 73 -7.16 -12.51 -3.44
CA LEU A 73 -7.70 -13.47 -2.46
C LEU A 73 -9.23 -13.43 -2.40
N THR A 74 -9.86 -12.28 -2.64
CA THR A 74 -11.32 -12.08 -2.55
C THR A 74 -12.04 -12.29 -3.88
N THR A 75 -11.37 -12.03 -5.01
CA THR A 75 -11.93 -12.30 -6.33
C THR A 75 -12.04 -13.82 -6.55
N LEU A 76 -13.27 -14.31 -6.75
CA LEU A 76 -13.50 -15.71 -7.11
C LEU A 76 -13.02 -15.93 -8.55
N PRO A 77 -12.23 -16.98 -8.83
CA PRO A 77 -11.92 -17.32 -10.21
C PRO A 77 -13.23 -17.73 -10.86
N SER A 78 -13.59 -17.02 -11.92
CA SER A 78 -14.68 -17.42 -12.81
C SER A 78 -14.29 -18.76 -13.43
N ASN A 79 -14.86 -19.85 -12.93
CA ASN A 79 -14.92 -21.15 -13.59
C ASN A 79 -13.57 -21.79 -13.98
N SER A 80 -12.46 -21.56 -13.26
CA SER A 80 -11.20 -22.27 -13.53
C SER A 80 -11.17 -23.59 -12.75
N THR A 81 -11.22 -24.71 -13.47
CA THR A 81 -11.36 -26.07 -12.93
C THR A 81 -10.16 -26.60 -12.16
N ILE A 82 -9.05 -25.86 -11.99
CA ILE A 82 -7.91 -26.30 -11.18
C ILE A 82 -7.25 -25.10 -10.49
N GLU A 83 -7.67 -24.78 -9.27
CA GLU A 83 -6.93 -23.90 -8.38
C GLU A 83 -5.92 -24.74 -7.57
N SER A 84 -4.69 -24.25 -7.40
CA SER A 84 -3.70 -24.98 -6.59
C SER A 84 -4.12 -25.02 -5.12
N LYS A 85 -3.82 -26.11 -4.42
CA LYS A 85 -4.10 -26.25 -2.98
C LYS A 85 -3.52 -25.09 -2.16
N ALA A 86 -2.37 -24.55 -2.57
CA ALA A 86 -1.74 -23.42 -1.90
C ALA A 86 -2.61 -22.15 -1.97
N ILE A 87 -3.17 -21.83 -3.15
CA ILE A 87 -4.02 -20.64 -3.32
C ILE A 87 -5.34 -20.85 -2.59
N THR A 88 -5.94 -22.04 -2.67
CA THR A 88 -7.16 -22.36 -1.90
C THR A 88 -6.95 -22.21 -0.40
N ASN A 89 -5.82 -22.68 0.12
CA ASN A 89 -5.49 -22.54 1.54
C ASN A 89 -5.23 -21.08 1.93
N ALA A 90 -4.53 -20.30 1.10
CA ALA A 90 -4.31 -18.87 1.35
C ALA A 90 -5.63 -18.10 1.41
N ARG A 91 -6.57 -18.39 0.50
CA ARG A 91 -7.92 -17.80 0.52
C ARG A 91 -8.70 -18.20 1.77
N ARG A 92 -8.73 -19.49 2.12
CA ARG A 92 -9.40 -19.97 3.34
C ARG A 92 -8.84 -19.30 4.59
N LEU A 93 -7.52 -19.19 4.68
CA LEU A 93 -6.84 -18.50 5.78
C LEU A 93 -7.29 -17.04 5.85
N TYR A 94 -7.22 -16.31 4.73
CA TYR A 94 -7.66 -14.92 4.67
C TYR A 94 -9.12 -14.77 5.10
N THR A 95 -10.05 -15.54 4.53
CA THR A 95 -11.49 -15.51 4.87
C THR A 95 -11.73 -15.80 6.35
N SER A 96 -10.96 -16.71 6.95
CA SER A 96 -11.10 -17.03 8.38
C SER A 96 -10.68 -15.88 9.29
N CYS A 97 -9.80 -14.99 8.83
CA CYS A 97 -9.30 -13.84 9.57
C CYS A 97 -10.23 -12.62 9.48
N ILE A 98 -10.82 -12.36 8.30
CA ILE A 98 -11.68 -11.19 8.05
C ILE A 98 -13.14 -11.40 8.49
N ASN A 99 -13.60 -12.65 8.66
CA ASN A 99 -15.00 -12.92 9.02
C ASN A 99 -15.26 -12.70 10.53
N GLU A 100 -15.45 -11.44 10.91
CA GLU A 100 -15.71 -11.01 12.30
C GLU A 100 -16.90 -11.73 12.92
N ALA A 101 -17.97 -12.00 12.17
CA ALA A 101 -19.14 -12.73 12.67
C ALA A 101 -18.77 -14.15 13.11
N MET A 102 -17.99 -14.88 12.30
CA MET A 102 -17.50 -16.21 12.69
C MET A 102 -16.54 -16.14 13.88
N ILE A 103 -15.71 -15.10 13.97
CA ILE A 103 -14.78 -14.90 15.09
C ILE A 103 -15.55 -14.67 16.40
N GLU A 104 -16.53 -13.78 16.40
CA GLU A 104 -17.34 -13.47 17.60
C GLU A 104 -18.23 -14.64 18.03
N MET A 105 -18.71 -15.46 17.09
CA MET A 105 -19.38 -16.72 17.42
C MET A 105 -18.42 -17.69 18.15
N LYS A 106 -17.23 -17.93 17.59
CA LYS A 106 -16.25 -18.85 18.19
C LYS A 106 -15.65 -18.35 19.50
N LYS A 107 -15.53 -17.04 19.69
CA LYS A 107 -15.05 -16.44 20.95
C LYS A 107 -15.92 -16.82 22.13
N LYS A 108 -17.25 -16.89 21.94
CA LYS A 108 -18.21 -17.33 22.96
C LYS A 108 -18.02 -18.81 23.33
N ASP A 109 -17.58 -19.63 22.38
CA ASP A 109 -17.29 -21.05 22.62
C ASP A 109 -15.95 -21.26 23.37
N CYS A 110 -15.01 -20.32 23.23
CA CYS A 110 -13.72 -20.31 23.93
C CYS A 110 -13.80 -19.68 25.34
N GLN A 111 -14.97 -19.28 25.81
CA GLN A 111 -15.14 -18.71 27.14
C GLN A 111 -14.93 -19.81 28.19
N VAL A 112 -13.71 -19.92 28.71
CA VAL A 112 -13.41 -20.77 29.87
C VAL A 112 -14.20 -20.22 31.07
N PRO A 113 -14.84 -21.07 31.90
CA PRO A 113 -15.45 -20.62 33.14
C PRO A 113 -14.44 -19.78 33.93
N LEU A 114 -14.87 -18.63 34.44
CA LEU A 114 -14.06 -17.89 35.41
C LEU A 114 -13.88 -18.80 36.63
N ASP A 115 -12.71 -19.41 36.75
CA ASP A 115 -12.26 -20.05 37.99
C ASP A 115 -12.17 -18.95 39.05
N ASN A 116 -13.24 -18.82 39.85
CA ASN A 116 -13.21 -18.07 41.09
C ASN A 116 -12.41 -18.91 42.08
N GLY A 117 -11.18 -18.45 42.35
CA GLY A 117 -10.27 -19.04 43.33
C GLY A 117 -10.87 -19.18 44.72
#